data_AF-A0AA39DYH6-F1
#
_entry.id   AF-A0AA39DYH6-F1
#
_cell.length_a   1.000
_cell.length_b   1.000
_cell.length_c   1.000
_cell.angle_alpha   90.00
_cell.angle_beta   90.00
_cell.angle_gamma   90.00
#
_symmetry.space_group_name_H-M   'P 1'
#
loop_
_entity.id
_entity.type
_entity.pdbx_description
1 polymer ?
#
loop_
_entity_poly.entity_id
_entity_poly.type
_entity_poly.pdbx_seq_one_letter_code
_entity_poly.pdbx_strand_id
1 'polypeptide(L)'
;MNCFSRLGWSTGGEFDQSILLWHLATDLCYYTDLNKESSPAENSNRKASKLLSDYMVYLLVKHPIMLPDGIGQIRFQDSCAEATEIFKCVKDRIQACKKLLLQVNTEIPQLEVKGDRSKSVLSEACRLAKSLQSLETEEEWNCEKKWEMMSHAWVEMLCYAACHCPRNHHAEKLRLGGELLTHVWLLMAHFGITEHVCQD
;
A
#
# COMPACT_ATOMS: atom_id res chain seq x y z
N MET A 1 -15.12 -7.49 14.94
CA MET A 1 -15.68 -6.43 14.05
C MET A 1 -15.03 -6.58 12.69
N ASN A 2 -15.86 -6.60 11.65
CA ASN A 2 -15.61 -7.26 10.37
C ASN A 2 -14.90 -6.31 9.36
N CYS A 3 -13.81 -5.62 9.75
CA CYS A 3 -13.09 -4.74 8.82
C CYS A 3 -12.54 -5.52 7.62
N PHE A 4 -12.18 -6.79 7.83
CA PHE A 4 -11.82 -7.74 6.78
C PHE A 4 -12.93 -7.91 5.73
N SER A 5 -14.22 -7.87 6.09
CA SER A 5 -15.30 -7.98 5.09
C SER A 5 -15.50 -6.70 4.28
N ARG A 6 -15.17 -5.51 4.82
CA ARG A 6 -15.28 -4.23 4.09
C ARG A 6 -14.10 -3.98 3.15
N LEU A 7 -12.89 -4.40 3.55
CA LEU A 7 -11.65 -4.07 2.87
C LEU A 7 -10.99 -5.27 2.18
N GLY A 8 -11.47 -6.50 2.38
CA GLY A 8 -10.84 -7.71 1.82
C GLY A 8 -10.76 -7.74 0.29
N TRP A 9 -11.61 -6.98 -0.42
CA TRP A 9 -11.50 -6.82 -1.87
C TRP A 9 -10.19 -6.12 -2.29
N SER A 10 -9.57 -5.34 -1.42
CA SER A 10 -8.35 -4.58 -1.71
C SER A 10 -7.06 -5.39 -1.61
N THR A 11 -7.13 -6.63 -1.14
CA THR A 11 -5.97 -7.55 -1.04
C THR A 11 -6.19 -8.87 -1.80
N GLY A 12 -7.34 -9.04 -2.47
CA GLY A 12 -7.69 -10.26 -3.19
C GLY A 12 -7.23 -10.34 -4.65
N GLY A 13 -6.50 -9.33 -5.15
CA GLY A 13 -5.97 -9.28 -6.52
C GLY A 13 -4.54 -9.81 -6.62
N GLU A 14 -3.84 -9.48 -7.70
CA GLU A 14 -2.40 -9.74 -7.80
C GLU A 14 -1.64 -8.96 -6.71
N PHE A 15 -0.55 -9.54 -6.20
CA PHE A 15 0.13 -9.00 -5.02
C PHE A 15 0.78 -7.63 -5.29
N ASP A 16 1.37 -7.46 -6.46
CA ASP A 16 1.88 -6.19 -6.96
C ASP A 16 0.79 -5.12 -7.09
N GLN A 17 -0.40 -5.49 -7.58
CA GLN A 17 -1.56 -4.60 -7.66
C GLN A 17 -1.98 -4.16 -6.25
N SER A 18 -1.99 -5.09 -5.30
CA SER A 18 -2.32 -4.81 -3.89
C SER A 18 -1.32 -3.84 -3.27
N ILE A 19 0.00 -4.01 -3.52
CA ILE A 19 1.04 -3.06 -3.06
C ILE A 19 0.76 -1.66 -3.58
N LEU A 20 0.54 -1.51 -4.88
CA LEU A 20 0.30 -0.20 -5.50
C LEU A 20 -0.99 0.46 -5.01
N LEU A 21 -2.05 -0.33 -4.92
CA LEU A 21 -3.36 0.09 -4.44
C LEU A 21 -3.27 0.65 -3.01
N TRP A 22 -2.68 -0.14 -2.10
CA TRP A 22 -2.51 0.23 -0.70
C TRP A 22 -1.52 1.37 -0.52
N HIS A 23 -0.48 1.45 -1.34
CA HIS A 23 0.49 2.55 -1.29
C HIS A 23 -0.16 3.89 -1.60
N LEU A 24 -0.89 3.97 -2.72
CA LEU A 24 -1.60 5.17 -3.11
C LEU A 24 -2.68 5.55 -2.08
N ALA A 25 -3.43 4.57 -1.57
CA ALA A 25 -4.41 4.82 -0.52
C ALA A 25 -3.75 5.34 0.78
N THR A 26 -2.59 4.78 1.15
CA THR A 26 -1.79 5.22 2.29
C THR A 26 -1.35 6.67 2.13
N ASP A 27 -0.87 7.06 0.95
CA ASP A 27 -0.48 8.45 0.66
C ASP A 27 -1.67 9.40 0.75
N LEU A 28 -2.80 9.04 0.14
CA LEU A 28 -4.02 9.84 0.22
C LEU A 28 -4.48 10.05 1.67
N CYS A 29 -4.48 8.99 2.49
CA CYS A 29 -4.81 9.08 3.91
C CYS A 29 -3.78 9.90 4.68
N TYR A 30 -2.48 9.67 4.44
CA TYR A 30 -1.37 10.33 5.12
C TYR A 30 -1.45 11.85 4.96
N TYR A 31 -1.53 12.32 3.70
CA TYR A 31 -1.60 13.75 3.42
C TYR A 31 -2.93 14.40 3.85
N THR A 32 -4.03 13.63 3.84
CA THR A 32 -5.32 14.14 4.35
C THR A 32 -5.29 14.34 5.87
N ASP A 33 -4.63 13.45 6.60
CA ASP A 33 -4.58 13.47 8.07
C ASP A 33 -3.44 14.32 8.65
N LEU A 34 -2.47 14.75 7.83
CA LEU A 34 -1.36 15.61 8.27
C LEU A 34 -1.83 16.93 8.91
N ASN A 35 -2.99 17.44 8.49
CA ASN A 35 -3.55 18.70 9.00
C ASN A 35 -4.55 18.52 10.15
N LYS A 36 -4.81 17.29 10.60
CA LYS A 36 -5.62 17.05 11.79
C LYS A 36 -4.72 17.32 13.00
N GLU A 37 -5.06 18.29 13.85
CA GLU A 37 -4.31 18.55 15.09
C GLU A 37 -4.33 17.29 15.97
N SER A 38 -3.22 16.54 15.95
CA SER A 38 -3.01 15.38 16.81
C SER A 38 -1.74 15.57 17.64
N SER A 39 -1.79 15.17 18.91
CA SER A 39 -0.78 15.46 19.92
C SER A 39 0.66 15.03 19.57
N PRO A 40 1.70 15.58 20.25
CA PRO A 40 3.12 15.32 19.97
C PRO A 40 3.62 13.90 20.30
N ALA A 41 2.77 13.01 20.83
CA ALA A 41 3.04 11.56 20.87
C ALA A 41 2.84 10.87 19.49
N GLU A 42 2.75 11.66 18.41
CA GLU A 42 3.32 11.40 17.08
C GLU A 42 3.17 9.96 16.51
N ASN A 43 1.97 9.40 16.64
CA ASN A 43 1.36 8.36 15.80
C ASN A 43 2.38 7.44 15.07
N SER A 44 3.08 6.61 15.85
CA SER A 44 4.08 5.66 15.38
C SER A 44 3.56 4.79 14.24
N ASN A 45 2.30 4.38 14.32
CA ASN A 45 1.64 3.57 13.29
C ASN A 45 1.50 4.32 11.97
N ARG A 46 1.13 5.61 11.98
CA ARG A 46 1.09 6.43 10.75
C ARG A 46 2.46 6.50 10.07
N LYS A 47 3.52 6.78 10.85
CA LYS A 47 4.90 6.84 10.32
C LYS A 47 5.36 5.45 9.84
N ALA A 48 5.08 4.40 10.59
CA ALA A 48 5.40 3.02 10.24
C ALA A 48 4.67 2.57 8.96
N SER A 49 3.36 2.80 8.85
CA SER A 49 2.59 2.51 7.64
C SER A 49 3.17 3.22 6.43
N LYS A 50 3.54 4.49 6.55
CA LYS A 50 4.17 5.23 5.44
C LYS A 50 5.53 4.65 5.05
N LEU A 51 6.39 4.34 6.02
CA LEU A 51 7.70 3.73 5.77
C LEU A 51 7.60 2.34 5.14
N LEU A 52 6.70 1.49 5.66
CA LEU A 52 6.45 0.15 5.11
C LEU A 52 5.88 0.24 3.69
N SER A 53 4.92 1.13 3.46
CA SER A 53 4.36 1.40 2.15
C SER A 53 5.44 1.81 1.12
N ASP A 54 6.32 2.74 1.50
CA ASP A 54 7.45 3.18 0.65
C ASP A 54 8.43 2.04 0.37
N TYR A 55 8.71 1.21 1.39
CA TYR A 55 9.60 0.07 1.26
C TYR A 55 9.02 -1.03 0.35
N MET A 56 7.72 -1.32 0.44
CA MET A 56 7.07 -2.32 -0.42
C MET A 56 7.08 -1.88 -1.90
N VAL A 57 6.89 -0.59 -2.18
CA VAL A 57 7.05 -0.05 -3.54
C VAL A 57 8.51 -0.06 -3.98
N TYR A 58 9.46 0.23 -3.08
CA TYR A 58 10.89 0.07 -3.37
C TYR A 58 11.22 -1.37 -3.79
N LEU A 59 10.73 -2.38 -3.07
CA LEU A 59 10.91 -3.77 -3.47
C LEU A 59 10.30 -4.04 -4.84
N LEU A 60 9.08 -3.54 -5.08
CA LEU A 60 8.39 -3.71 -6.36
C LEU A 60 9.17 -3.16 -7.55
N VAL A 61 9.87 -2.03 -7.37
CA VAL A 61 10.58 -1.34 -8.45
C VAL A 61 12.05 -1.77 -8.56
N LYS A 62 12.72 -2.06 -7.43
CA LYS A 62 14.18 -2.29 -7.37
C LYS A 62 14.56 -3.75 -7.20
N HIS A 63 13.72 -4.56 -6.56
CA HIS A 63 13.96 -5.98 -6.32
C HIS A 63 12.71 -6.83 -6.63
N PRO A 64 12.08 -6.70 -7.83
CA PRO A 64 10.83 -7.40 -8.14
C PRO A 64 10.95 -8.93 -8.03
N ILE A 65 12.14 -9.49 -8.26
CA ILE A 65 12.45 -10.93 -8.11
C ILE A 65 12.32 -11.45 -6.66
N MET A 66 12.25 -10.56 -5.67
CA MET A 66 12.03 -10.90 -4.27
C MET A 66 10.55 -10.84 -3.87
N LEU A 67 9.65 -10.53 -4.80
CA LEU A 67 8.21 -10.52 -4.57
C LEU A 67 7.56 -11.70 -5.33
N PRO A 68 6.37 -12.14 -4.90
CA PRO A 68 5.52 -13.02 -5.69
C PRO A 68 5.36 -12.53 -7.14
N ASP A 69 5.29 -13.46 -8.09
CA ASP A 69 5.20 -13.18 -9.52
C ASP A 69 4.05 -12.21 -9.86
N GLY A 70 4.32 -11.23 -10.74
CA GLY A 70 3.36 -10.19 -11.17
C GLY A 70 3.93 -9.22 -12.20
N ILE A 71 3.12 -8.27 -12.69
CA ILE A 71 3.49 -7.25 -13.69
C ILE A 71 3.66 -5.84 -13.08
N GLY A 72 4.18 -5.79 -11.85
CA GLY A 72 4.06 -4.63 -10.97
C GLY A 72 4.74 -3.37 -11.47
N GLN A 73 5.86 -3.51 -12.17
CA GLN A 73 6.58 -2.38 -12.75
C GLN A 73 5.76 -1.64 -13.81
N ILE A 74 5.00 -2.38 -14.65
CA ILE A 74 4.14 -1.78 -15.69
C ILE A 74 2.98 -1.03 -15.02
N ARG A 75 2.30 -1.67 -14.04
CA ARG A 75 1.21 -1.03 -13.29
C ARG A 75 1.65 0.21 -12.52
N PHE A 76 2.85 0.19 -11.94
CA PHE A 76 3.42 1.35 -11.24
C PHE A 76 3.57 2.54 -12.20
N GLN A 77 4.13 2.29 -13.39
CA GLN A 77 4.30 3.32 -14.42
C GLN A 77 2.97 3.89 -14.90
N ASP A 78 1.97 3.04 -15.18
CA ASP A 78 0.64 3.46 -15.61
C ASP A 78 -0.07 4.30 -14.53
N SER A 79 0.01 3.86 -13.26
CA SER A 79 -0.58 4.58 -12.13
C SER A 79 0.10 5.94 -11.90
N CYS A 80 1.43 6.00 -12.00
CA CYS A 80 2.17 7.26 -11.91
C CYS A 80 1.82 8.21 -13.06
N ALA A 81 1.66 7.71 -14.28
CA ALA A 81 1.28 8.52 -15.44
C ALA A 81 -0.11 9.14 -15.25
N GLU A 82 -1.11 8.35 -14.84
CA GLU A 82 -2.46 8.84 -14.57
C GLU A 82 -2.49 9.86 -13.42
N ALA A 83 -1.79 9.55 -12.32
CA ALA A 83 -1.70 10.48 -11.19
C ALA A 83 -1.03 11.81 -11.61
N THR A 84 0.03 11.75 -12.43
CA THR A 84 0.73 12.94 -12.93
C THR A 84 -0.19 13.83 -13.76
N GLU A 85 -1.02 13.25 -14.63
CA GLU A 85 -2.01 14.03 -15.39
C GLU A 85 -2.97 14.80 -14.49
N ILE A 86 -3.40 14.19 -13.38
CA ILE A 86 -4.30 14.84 -12.41
C ILE A 86 -3.56 15.92 -11.59
N PHE A 87 -2.28 15.70 -11.30
CA PHE A 87 -1.45 16.59 -10.48
C PHE A 87 -0.83 17.76 -11.24
N LYS A 88 -0.86 17.77 -12.58
CA LYS A 88 -0.34 18.89 -13.40
C LYS A 88 -0.84 20.28 -12.97
N CYS A 89 -2.00 20.37 -12.31
CA CYS A 89 -2.63 21.62 -11.92
C CYS A 89 -2.56 21.95 -10.42
N VAL A 90 -1.87 21.16 -9.58
CA VAL A 90 -1.87 21.37 -8.12
C VAL A 90 -0.44 21.41 -7.56
N LYS A 91 -0.06 22.53 -6.93
CA LYS A 91 1.28 22.72 -6.34
C LYS A 91 1.43 22.12 -4.94
N ASP A 92 0.32 21.89 -4.25
CA ASP A 92 0.26 21.42 -2.87
C ASP A 92 -0.24 19.98 -2.81
N ARG A 93 0.59 19.05 -2.29
CA ARG A 93 0.25 17.61 -2.21
C ARG A 93 -0.99 17.34 -1.36
N ILE A 94 -1.22 18.10 -0.29
CA ILE A 94 -2.40 17.96 0.57
C ILE A 94 -3.66 18.36 -0.20
N GLN A 95 -3.63 19.52 -0.86
CA GLN A 95 -4.76 19.97 -1.68
C GLN A 95 -5.02 18.99 -2.83
N ALA A 96 -3.95 18.41 -3.39
CA ALA A 96 -4.03 17.47 -4.48
C ALA A 96 -4.68 16.14 -4.06
N CYS A 97 -4.26 15.58 -2.92
CA CYS A 97 -4.87 14.38 -2.35
C CYS A 97 -6.34 14.60 -1.99
N LYS A 98 -6.68 15.75 -1.39
CA LYS A 98 -8.08 16.11 -1.11
C LYS A 98 -8.91 16.20 -2.39
N LYS A 99 -8.37 16.84 -3.43
CA LYS A 99 -9.04 16.97 -4.73
C LYS A 99 -9.27 15.60 -5.38
N LEU A 100 -8.27 14.71 -5.38
CA LEU A 100 -8.39 13.34 -5.87
C LEU A 100 -9.52 12.57 -5.18
N LEU A 101 -9.59 12.64 -3.84
CA LEU A 101 -10.67 12.00 -3.09
C LEU A 101 -12.03 12.59 -3.48
N LEU A 102 -12.15 13.89 -3.69
CA LEU A 102 -13.43 14.51 -4.07
C LEU A 102 -13.85 14.16 -5.52
N GLN A 103 -12.92 14.14 -6.46
CA GLN A 103 -13.20 13.93 -7.90
C GLN A 103 -13.70 12.52 -8.23
N VAL A 104 -13.36 11.51 -7.42
CA VAL A 104 -13.77 10.11 -7.69
C VAL A 104 -15.27 9.84 -7.42
N ASN A 105 -16.02 10.80 -6.83
CA ASN A 105 -17.49 10.67 -6.69
C ASN A 105 -18.28 11.12 -7.93
N THR A 106 -17.64 11.86 -8.84
CA THR A 106 -18.22 12.16 -10.15
C THR A 106 -17.68 11.12 -11.12
N GLU A 107 -18.56 10.43 -11.85
CA GLU A 107 -18.21 9.48 -12.91
C GLU A 107 -16.99 10.00 -13.69
N ILE A 108 -15.82 9.41 -13.44
CA ILE A 108 -14.61 9.79 -14.17
C ILE A 108 -14.84 9.26 -15.58
N PRO A 109 -14.80 10.10 -16.63
CA PRO A 109 -14.61 9.59 -17.98
C PRO A 109 -13.29 8.83 -17.92
N GLN A 110 -13.33 7.50 -18.01
CA GLN A 110 -12.12 6.72 -18.26
C GLN A 110 -11.41 7.45 -19.39
N LEU A 111 -10.21 7.97 -19.14
CA LEU A 111 -9.46 8.61 -20.19
C LEU A 111 -9.21 7.49 -21.19
N GLU A 112 -9.96 7.46 -22.29
CA GLU A 112 -9.72 6.56 -23.42
C GLU A 112 -8.37 6.98 -24.02
N VAL A 113 -7.30 6.57 -23.35
CA VAL A 113 -6.00 6.49 -23.98
C VAL A 113 -6.17 5.39 -25.02
N LYS A 114 -6.08 5.79 -26.27
CA LYS A 114 -6.18 4.91 -27.44
C LYS A 114 -5.05 3.85 -27.35
N GLY A 115 -5.36 2.72 -26.74
CA GLY A 115 -4.42 1.66 -26.35
C GLY A 115 -5.03 0.84 -25.21
N ASP A 116 -4.53 -0.36 -24.96
CA ASP A 116 -4.99 -1.32 -23.94
C ASP A 116 -5.48 -0.63 -22.64
N ARG A 117 -6.60 -1.09 -22.06
CA ARG A 117 -7.20 -0.50 -20.84
C ARG A 117 -6.08 -0.19 -19.85
N SER A 118 -5.96 1.08 -19.42
CA SER A 118 -4.97 1.50 -18.42
C SER A 118 -4.99 0.52 -17.25
N LYS A 119 -3.84 -0.10 -16.93
CA LYS A 119 -3.72 -1.03 -15.79
C LYS A 119 -3.55 -0.31 -14.45
N SER A 120 -3.83 0.99 -14.43
CA SER A 120 -3.76 1.83 -13.25
C SER A 120 -4.72 1.38 -12.16
N VAL A 121 -4.33 1.60 -10.90
CA VAL A 121 -5.12 1.29 -9.71
C VAL A 121 -5.62 2.54 -8.98
N LEU A 122 -5.53 3.71 -9.62
CA LEU A 122 -5.75 5.00 -8.96
C LEU A 122 -7.19 5.18 -8.45
N SER A 123 -8.19 4.78 -9.25
CA SER A 123 -9.61 4.88 -8.89
C SER A 123 -9.92 3.99 -7.67
N GLU A 124 -9.44 2.75 -7.71
CA GLU A 124 -9.54 1.78 -6.64
C GLU A 124 -8.82 2.27 -5.39
N ALA A 125 -7.66 2.90 -5.52
CA ALA A 125 -6.91 3.47 -4.40
C ALA A 125 -7.66 4.61 -3.73
N CYS A 126 -8.32 5.46 -4.53
CA CYS A 126 -9.19 6.51 -4.01
C CYS A 126 -10.41 5.93 -3.29
N ARG A 127 -11.02 4.86 -3.83
CA ARG A 127 -12.11 4.13 -3.17
C ARG A 127 -11.66 3.50 -1.85
N LEU A 128 -10.47 2.92 -1.80
CA LEU A 128 -9.89 2.36 -0.58
C LEU A 128 -9.62 3.46 0.45
N ALA A 129 -8.97 4.55 0.06
CA ALA A 129 -8.70 5.70 0.93
C ALA A 129 -9.97 6.31 1.52
N LYS A 130 -11.04 6.45 0.72
CA LYS A 130 -12.36 6.88 1.21
C LYS A 130 -12.92 5.91 2.25
N SER A 131 -12.87 4.62 1.96
CA SER A 131 -13.36 3.58 2.87
C SER A 131 -12.59 3.60 4.19
N LEU A 132 -11.27 3.80 4.15
CA LEU A 132 -10.42 3.97 5.33
C LEU A 132 -10.80 5.23 6.13
N GLN A 133 -11.01 6.36 5.45
CA GLN A 133 -11.42 7.59 6.13
C GLN A 133 -12.82 7.50 6.73
N SER A 134 -13.75 6.76 6.09
CA SER A 134 -15.11 6.62 6.58
C SER A 134 -15.20 5.78 7.87
N LEU A 135 -14.21 4.93 8.16
CA LEU A 135 -14.11 4.21 9.44
C LEU A 135 -14.05 5.17 10.64
N GLU A 136 -13.38 6.33 10.49
CA GLU A 136 -13.33 7.34 11.56
C GLU A 136 -14.71 8.01 11.78
N THR A 137 -15.49 8.18 10.72
CA THR A 137 -16.75 8.93 10.78
C THR A 137 -17.98 8.05 11.04
N GLU A 138 -17.96 6.79 10.60
CA GLU A 138 -19.12 5.87 10.62
C GLU A 138 -19.04 4.81 11.71
N GLU A 139 -17.83 4.43 12.15
CA GLU A 139 -17.63 3.31 13.09
C GLU A 139 -17.01 3.74 14.44
N GLU A 140 -17.06 5.04 14.77
CA GLU A 140 -16.48 5.62 16.01
C GLU A 140 -14.97 5.33 16.18
N TRP A 141 -14.24 5.05 15.09
CA TRP A 141 -12.79 4.91 15.18
C TRP A 141 -12.13 6.27 15.37
N ASN A 142 -11.13 6.33 16.25
CA ASN A 142 -10.21 7.46 16.24
C ASN A 142 -9.15 7.26 15.15
N CYS A 143 -8.40 8.33 14.87
CA CYS A 143 -7.35 8.31 13.84
C CYS A 143 -6.26 7.27 14.15
N GLU A 144 -5.94 7.06 15.43
CA GLU A 144 -4.92 6.09 15.86
C GLU A 144 -5.30 4.66 15.49
N LYS A 145 -6.54 4.24 15.75
CA LYS A 145 -7.06 2.91 15.44
C LYS A 145 -7.09 2.63 13.93
N LYS A 146 -7.39 3.64 13.11
CA LYS A 146 -7.29 3.53 11.66
C LYS A 146 -5.84 3.26 11.23
N TRP A 147 -4.90 4.05 11.72
CA TRP A 147 -3.48 3.90 11.38
C TRP A 147 -2.88 2.60 11.94
N GLU A 148 -3.33 2.14 13.10
CA GLU A 148 -3.00 0.82 13.64
C GLU A 148 -3.42 -0.31 12.67
N MET A 149 -4.68 -0.29 12.20
CA MET A 149 -5.14 -1.28 11.23
C MET A 149 -4.35 -1.24 9.93
N MET A 150 -4.07 -0.03 9.41
CA MET A 150 -3.24 0.12 8.21
C MET A 150 -1.82 -0.41 8.44
N SER A 151 -1.26 -0.23 9.63
CA SER A 151 0.06 -0.78 9.98
C SER A 151 0.05 -2.31 9.99
N HIS A 152 -1.02 -2.94 10.51
CA HIS A 152 -1.17 -4.39 10.47
C HIS A 152 -1.28 -4.92 9.05
N ALA A 153 -2.06 -4.28 8.18
CA ALA A 153 -2.16 -4.66 6.77
C ALA A 153 -0.78 -4.63 6.08
N TRP A 154 0.03 -3.60 6.33
CA TRP A 154 1.39 -3.53 5.78
C TRP A 154 2.32 -4.59 6.34
N VAL A 155 2.22 -4.90 7.63
CA VAL A 155 3.00 -5.99 8.24
C VAL A 155 2.59 -7.35 7.66
N GLU A 156 1.29 -7.60 7.46
CA GLU A 156 0.78 -8.80 6.81
C GLU A 156 1.33 -8.95 5.39
N MET A 157 1.27 -7.88 4.58
CA MET A 157 1.84 -7.88 3.22
C MET A 157 3.36 -8.09 3.22
N LEU A 158 4.09 -7.50 4.17
CA LEU A 158 5.53 -7.68 4.30
C LEU A 158 5.88 -9.14 4.68
N CYS A 159 5.15 -9.73 5.63
CA CYS A 159 5.29 -11.13 6.01
C CYS A 159 4.95 -12.07 4.85
N TYR A 160 3.89 -11.77 4.10
CA TYR A 160 3.52 -12.51 2.90
C TYR A 160 4.64 -12.47 1.86
N ALA A 161 5.16 -11.29 1.53
CA ALA A 161 6.30 -11.14 0.62
C ALA A 161 7.54 -11.91 1.11
N ALA A 162 7.83 -11.87 2.42
CA ALA A 162 8.96 -12.58 3.01
C ALA A 162 8.82 -14.11 2.90
N CYS A 163 7.61 -14.65 3.10
CA CYS A 163 7.34 -16.07 2.95
C CYS A 163 7.47 -16.56 1.51
N HIS A 164 7.04 -15.74 0.55
CA HIS A 164 6.92 -16.12 -0.86
C HIS A 164 8.13 -15.69 -1.70
N CYS A 165 9.08 -14.97 -1.11
CA CYS A 165 10.37 -14.72 -1.75
C CYS A 165 11.17 -16.03 -1.87
N PRO A 166 11.68 -16.38 -3.07
CA PRO A 166 12.50 -17.57 -3.23
C PRO A 166 13.71 -17.58 -2.29
N ARG A 167 13.94 -18.71 -1.61
CA ARG A 167 14.98 -18.87 -0.57
C ARG A 167 16.40 -18.53 -1.07
N ASN A 168 16.69 -18.80 -2.34
CA ASN A 168 17.96 -18.44 -2.98
C ASN A 168 18.19 -16.92 -3.01
N HIS A 169 17.14 -16.11 -3.22
CA HIS A 169 17.25 -14.65 -3.20
C HIS A 169 17.46 -14.12 -1.79
N HIS A 170 16.85 -14.71 -0.76
CA HIS A 170 17.20 -14.41 0.63
C HIS A 170 18.68 -14.71 0.92
N ALA A 171 19.17 -15.88 0.52
CA ALA A 171 20.57 -16.27 0.71
C ALA A 171 21.54 -15.33 -0.02
N GLU A 172 21.21 -14.90 -1.24
CA GLU A 172 22.00 -13.93 -2.01
C GLU A 172 22.10 -12.59 -1.27
N LYS A 173 20.98 -12.05 -0.77
CA LYS A 173 20.97 -10.80 0.01
C LYS A 173 21.77 -10.91 1.30
N LEU A 174 21.72 -12.04 2.02
CA LEU A 174 22.52 -12.24 3.23
C LEU A 174 24.02 -12.13 2.97
N ARG A 175 24.50 -12.61 1.82
CA ARG A 175 25.92 -12.48 1.44
C ARG A 175 26.35 -11.03 1.21
N LEU A 176 25.41 -10.12 0.98
CA LEU A 176 25.62 -8.70 0.74
C LEU A 176 25.29 -7.83 1.96
N GLY A 177 25.14 -8.43 3.16
CA GLY A 177 24.81 -7.71 4.40
C GLY A 177 23.34 -7.77 4.80
N GLY A 178 22.50 -8.45 4.02
CA GLY A 178 21.07 -8.62 4.26
C GLY A 178 20.21 -7.49 3.70
N GLU A 179 18.90 -7.70 3.71
CA GLU A 179 17.85 -6.74 3.32
C GLU A 179 16.72 -6.87 4.36
N LEU A 180 15.92 -5.83 4.61
CA LEU A 180 14.85 -5.88 5.62
C LEU A 180 13.92 -7.09 5.43
N LEU A 181 13.52 -7.38 4.18
CA LEU A 181 12.64 -8.53 3.87
C LEU A 181 13.25 -9.86 4.33
N THR A 182 14.56 -10.01 4.19
CA THR A 182 15.28 -11.22 4.63
C THR A 182 15.36 -11.30 6.14
N HIS A 183 15.49 -10.18 6.85
CA HIS A 183 15.45 -10.17 8.31
C HIS A 183 14.07 -10.54 8.84
N VAL A 184 13.00 -10.06 8.18
CA VAL A 184 11.62 -10.46 8.50
C VAL A 184 11.43 -11.96 8.31
N TRP A 185 11.88 -12.52 7.17
CA TRP A 185 11.84 -13.95 6.92
C TRP A 185 12.56 -14.77 8.01
N LEU A 186 13.78 -14.38 8.39
CA LEU A 186 14.54 -15.03 9.46
C LEU A 186 13.85 -14.92 10.82
N LEU A 187 13.26 -13.77 11.13
CA LEU A 187 12.53 -13.55 12.37
C LEU A 187 11.28 -14.44 12.44
N MET A 188 10.53 -14.54 11.34
CA MET A 188 9.38 -15.45 11.23
C MET A 188 9.81 -16.90 11.41
N ALA A 189 10.95 -17.31 10.82
CA ALA A 189 11.49 -18.66 10.97
C ALA A 189 11.90 -18.95 12.42
N HIS A 190 12.56 -17.99 13.08
CA HIS A 190 12.95 -18.09 14.49
C HIS A 190 11.75 -18.27 15.43
N PHE A 191 10.62 -17.62 15.13
CA PHE A 191 9.38 -17.77 15.89
C PHE A 191 8.50 -18.96 15.46
N GLY A 192 8.93 -19.77 14.49
CA GLY A 192 8.15 -20.90 13.97
C GLY A 192 6.94 -20.50 13.13
N ILE A 193 6.84 -19.24 12.70
CA ILE A 193 5.68 -18.70 11.97
C ILE A 193 5.70 -19.15 10.50
N THR A 194 6.88 -19.45 9.96
CA THR A 194 7.04 -19.88 8.56
C THR A 194 6.29 -21.18 8.23
N GLU A 195 6.06 -22.05 9.21
CA GLU A 195 5.32 -23.30 9.02
C GLU A 195 3.80 -23.08 8.89
N HIS A 196 3.29 -21.95 9.35
CA HIS A 196 1.85 -21.61 9.32
C HIS A 196 1.48 -20.58 8.25
N VAL A 197 2.44 -19.74 7.83
CA VAL A 197 2.20 -18.63 6.87
C VAL A 197 2.76 -18.93 5.47
N CYS A 198 3.75 -19.80 5.36
CA CYS A 198 4.37 -20.14 4.07
C CYS A 198 3.85 -21.49 3.49
N GLN A 199 2.75 -22.03 4.01
CA GLN A 199 2.02 -23.14 3.39
C GLN A 199 0.90 -22.57 2.53
N ASP A 200 1.17 -22.34 1.25
CA ASP A 200 0.25 -22.43 0.11
C ASP A 200 1.04 -22.21 -1.20
#